data_AF-X1GH87-F1
#
_entry.id   AF-X1GH87-F1
#
_cell.length_a   1.000
_cell.length_b   1.000
_cell.length_c   1.000
_cell.angle_alpha   90.00
_cell.angle_beta   90.00
_cell.angle_gamma   90.00
#
_symmetry.space_group_name_H-M   'P 1'
#
loop_
_entity.id
_entity.type
_entity.pdbx_description
1 polymer ?
#
loop_
_entity_poly.entity_id
_entity_poly.type
_entity_poly.pdbx_seq_one_letter_code
_entity_poly.pdbx_strand_id
1 'polypeptide(L)' 'RLPARIEWVSNSPPIILDAAHNVASMESLVKTLSDQSNLPKKRVLIFAASADKKLGAMLRASKAYFT' A
#
# COMPACT_ATOMS: atom_id res chain seq x y z
N ARG A 1 12.84 12.87 -7.79
CA ARG A 1 11.48 12.39 -7.47
C ARG A 1 11.33 10.98 -8.04
N LEU A 2 10.79 10.03 -7.28
CA LEU A 2 10.58 8.66 -7.75
C LEU A 2 9.06 8.43 -7.87
N PRO A 3 8.48 8.45 -9.08
CA PRO A 3 7.04 8.26 -9.28
C PRO A 3 6.56 6.91 -8.75
N ALA A 4 5.30 6.85 -8.29
CA ALA A 4 4.67 5.65 -7.75
C ALA A 4 5.46 4.97 -6.61
N ARG A 5 5.99 5.79 -5.69
CA ARG A 5 6.54 5.34 -4.39
C ARG A 5 5.97 6.22 -3.30
N ILE A 6 4.94 5.71 -2.62
CA ILE A 6 4.14 6.43 -1.60
C ILE A 6 3.74 7.83 -2.10
N GLU A 7 3.32 7.89 -3.37
CA GLU A 7 3.01 9.14 -4.05
C GLU A 7 1.58 9.58 -3.71
N TRP A 8 1.44 10.77 -3.14
CA TRP A 8 0.14 11.37 -2.87
C TRP A 8 -0.46 11.95 -4.15
N VAL A 9 -1.59 11.40 -4.59
CA VAL A 9 -2.31 11.86 -5.78
C VAL A 9 -3.56 12.67 -5.44
N SER A 10 -4.05 12.57 -4.20
CA SER A 10 -5.13 13.40 -3.65
C SER A 10 -4.99 13.50 -2.13
N ASN A 11 -5.39 14.63 -1.56
CA ASN A 11 -5.39 14.87 -0.11
C ASN A 11 -6.78 14.71 0.53
N SER A 12 -7.87 14.87 -0.23
CA SER A 12 -9.24 14.77 0.29
C SER A 12 -10.19 14.20 -0.78
N PRO A 13 -10.47 12.88 -0.78
CA PRO A 13 -9.90 11.89 0.15
C PRO A 13 -8.41 11.63 -0.11
N PRO A 14 -7.63 11.19 0.90
CA PRO A 14 -6.27 10.70 0.70
C PRO A 14 -6.21 9.57 -0.33
N ILE A 15 -5.42 9.73 -1.38
CA ILE A 15 -5.12 8.68 -2.34
C ILE A 15 -3.60 8.60 -2.49
N ILE A 16 -3.06 7.41 -2.27
CA ILE A 16 -1.63 7.12 -2.31
C ILE A 16 -1.38 6.05 -3.37
N LEU A 17 -0.43 6.30 -4.28
CA LEU A 17 0.01 5.37 -5.31
C LEU A 17 1.39 4.81 -4.96
N ASP A 18 1.52 3.48 -5.00
CA ASP A 18 2.78 2.77 -4.78
C ASP A 18 2.91 1.57 -5.73
N ALA A 19 4.13 1.28 -6.19
CA ALA A 19 4.41 0.16 -7.09
C ALA A 19 5.00 -1.08 -6.39
N ALA A 20 4.70 -1.29 -5.11
CA ALA A 20 5.00 -2.52 -4.38
C ALA A 20 4.47 -3.75 -5.15
N HIS A 21 5.40 -4.60 -5.63
CA HIS A 21 5.09 -5.75 -6.48
C HIS A 21 5.65 -7.08 -5.94
N ASN A 22 6.21 -7.05 -4.73
CA ASN A 22 6.69 -8.22 -4.03
C ASN A 22 6.39 -8.11 -2.52
N VAL A 23 6.58 -9.20 -1.78
CA VAL A 23 6.23 -9.27 -0.35
C VAL A 23 6.98 -8.24 0.48
N ALA A 24 8.31 -8.12 0.31
CA ALA A 24 9.12 -7.17 1.07
C ALA A 24 8.71 -5.71 0.83
N SER A 25 8.41 -5.35 -0.43
CA SER A 25 7.92 -4.01 -0.76
C SER A 25 6.53 -3.72 -0.18
N MET A 26 5.66 -4.73 -0.11
CA MET A 26 4.33 -4.59 0.50
C MET A 26 4.44 -4.40 2.02
N GLU A 27 5.31 -5.16 2.68
CA GLU A 27 5.62 -5.00 4.10
C GLU A 27 6.19 -3.60 4.40
N SER A 28 7.11 -3.12 3.55
CA SER A 28 7.63 -1.76 3.65
C SER A 28 6.53 -0.71 3.51
N LEU A 29 5.62 -0.86 2.53
CA LEU A 29 4.50 0.05 2.34
C LEU A 29 3.59 0.08 3.58
N VAL A 30 3.18 -1.08 4.07
CA VAL A 30 2.33 -1.22 5.26
C VAL A 30 2.99 -0.59 6.49
N LYS A 31 4.28 -0.86 6.70
CA LYS A 31 5.03 -0.27 7.81
C LYS A 31 5.06 1.25 7.71
N THR A 32 5.44 1.80 6.56
CA THR A 32 5.53 3.25 6.37
C THR A 32 4.18 3.95 6.61
N LEU A 33 3.09 3.35 6.13
CA LEU A 33 1.74 3.88 6.34
C LEU A 33 1.25 3.69 7.79
N SER A 34 1.66 2.62 8.47
CA SER A 34 1.33 2.39 9.88
C SER A 34 2.03 3.36 10.82
N ASP A 35 3.21 3.83 10.45
CA ASP A 35 3.98 4.83 11.20
C ASP A 35 3.40 6.25 11.07
N GLN A 36 2.40 6.48 10.19
CA GLN A 36 1.73 7.77 10.03
C GLN A 36 0.55 7.93 10.99
N SER A 37 0.50 9.03 11.75
CA SER A 37 -0.54 9.30 12.75
C SER A 37 -1.79 9.99 12.20
N ASN A 38 -1.72 10.58 11.00
CA ASN A 38 -2.78 11.43 10.43
C ASN A 38 -3.60 10.77 9.30
N LEU A 39 -3.44 9.46 9.07
CA LEU A 39 -4.21 8.75 8.06
C LEU A 39 -5.60 8.35 8.58
N PRO A 40 -6.64 8.38 7.72
CA PRO A 40 -7.97 7.90 8.10
C PRO A 40 -7.96 6.45 8.60
N LYS A 41 -8.87 6.13 9.52
CA LYS A 41 -9.02 4.75 10.05
C LYS A 41 -9.49 3.75 8.99
N LYS A 42 -10.43 4.16 8.14
CA LYS A 42 -10.95 3.34 7.04
C LYS A 42 -10.00 3.46 5.85
N ARG A 43 -9.40 2.35 5.44
CA ARG A 43 -8.32 2.32 4.44
C ARG A 43 -8.59 1.22 3.44
N VAL A 44 -8.86 1.59 2.19
CA VAL A 44 -9.17 0.63 1.13
C VAL A 44 -7.90 0.36 0.31
N LEU A 45 -7.61 -0.91 0.05
CA LEU A 45 -6.53 -1.31 -0.85
C LEU A 45 -7.10 -1.60 -2.24
N ILE A 46 -6.65 -0.85 -3.24
CA ILE A 46 -6.83 -1.19 -4.66
C ILE A 46 -5.54 -1.90 -5.09
N PHE A 47 -5.62 -3.19 -5.39
CA PHE A 47 -4.45 -4.02 -5.69
C PHE A 47 -4.55 -4.66 -7.08
N ALA A 48 -3.48 -4.52 -7.85
CA ALA A 48 -3.27 -5.21 -9.11
C ALA A 48 -1.79 -5.62 -9.20
N ALA A 49 -1.54 -6.86 -9.64
CA ALA A 49 -0.19 -7.36 -9.86
C ALA A 49 -0.23 -8.48 -10.92
N SER A 50 0.90 -8.67 -11.60
CA SER A 50 1.08 -9.77 -12.54
C SER A 50 0.98 -11.14 -11.84
N ALA A 51 0.50 -12.14 -12.58
CA ALA A 51 0.24 -13.48 -12.03
C ALA A 51 1.48 -14.23 -11.54
N ASP A 52 2.68 -13.84 -11.97
CA ASP A 52 3.97 -14.40 -11.53
C ASP A 52 4.37 -13.98 -10.10
N LYS A 53 3.66 -13.01 -9.50
CA LYS A 53 3.96 -12.52 -8.15
C LYS A 53 3.37 -13.41 -7.07
N LYS A 54 3.89 -13.25 -5.84
CA LYS A 54 3.40 -13.95 -4.63
C LYS A 54 2.12 -13.30 -4.09
N LEU A 55 1.05 -13.26 -4.88
CA LEU A 55 -0.19 -12.51 -4.62
C LEU A 55 -0.77 -12.76 -3.22
N GLY A 56 -0.95 -14.02 -2.85
CA GLY A 56 -1.52 -14.39 -1.54
C GLY A 56 -0.66 -13.95 -0.36
N ALA A 57 0.67 -13.96 -0.50
CA ALA A 57 1.57 -13.48 0.56
C ALA A 57 1.53 -11.94 0.67
N MET A 58 1.46 -11.24 -0.46
CA MET A 58 1.34 -9.78 -0.47
C MET A 58 0.03 -9.32 0.18
N LEU A 59 -1.11 -9.93 -0.19
CA LEU A 59 -2.40 -9.60 0.40
C LEU A 59 -2.45 -9.95 1.90
N ARG A 60 -1.77 -11.01 2.34
CA ARG A 60 -1.63 -11.32 3.78
C ARG A 60 -0.84 -10.26 4.53
N ALA A 61 0.27 -9.77 3.95
CA ALA A 61 1.08 -8.72 4.55
C ALA A 61 0.31 -7.39 4.71
N SER A 62 -0.66 -7.12 3.84
CA SER A 62 -1.46 -5.89 3.86
C SER A 62 -2.75 -5.99 4.69
N LYS A 63 -3.23 -7.21 4.98
CA LYS A 63 -4.56 -7.47 5.57
C LYS A 63 -4.80 -6.77 6.91
N ALA A 64 -3.79 -6.64 7.77
CA ALA A 64 -3.97 -6.02 9.08
C ALA A 64 -4.15 -4.49 9.01
N TYR A 65 -3.74 -3.87 7.91
CA TYR A 65 -3.73 -2.43 7.75
C TYR A 65 -4.93 -1.90 6.97
N PHE A 66 -5.30 -2.57 5.88
CA PHE A 66 -6.43 -2.18 5.03
C PHE A 66 -7.71 -2.92 5.45
N THR A 67 -8.83 -2.22 5.45
CA THR A 67 -10.15 -2.63 5.95
C THR A 67 -11.20 -2.65 4.87
#